data_AF-A0A529ABF4-F1
#
_entry.id   AF-A0A529ABF4-F1
#
_cell.length_a   1.000
_cell.length_b   1.000
_cell.length_c   1.000
_cell.angle_alpha   90.00
_cell.angle_beta   90.00
_cell.angle_gamma   90.00
#
_symmetry.space_group_name_H-M   'P 1'
#
loop_
_entity.id
_entity.type
_entity.pdbx_description
1 polymer ?
#
loop_
_entity_poly.entity_id
_entity_poly.type
_entity_poly.pdbx_seq_one_letter_code
_entity_poly.pdbx_strand_id
1 'polypeptide(L)'
;LLPWRTVEENVGLGLELAGVPEAERKERVHRQLKLVNLDQWSKKYAHELSGGMQQRVGLARAFATEAPILLMDEPFSALDPLIRTKLQDELLQLQAELKKTIIFVSHDLEEALKIGSHITIMEGGRIVQTGAPEDIVLRPANDYVRDFIANVNPLSVLTAWNVMRDRRDLEHGKDGWVWLDRRRTTRFKIDEHGLVAAAERDGKPAFWVSCADVEAQPEETAQVFWANPGTSLKTVMLAMHRSQTAPVALFDDQSRFVGAIGVRDVLSAVLRR
;
A
#
# COMPACT_ATOMS: atom_id res chain seq x y z
N LEU A 1 -10.27 20.28 21.48
CA LEU A 1 -9.11 20.51 22.37
C LEU A 1 -9.56 21.34 23.56
N LEU A 2 -8.87 21.28 24.70
CA LEU A 2 -9.20 22.10 25.86
C LEU A 2 -8.74 23.55 25.61
N PRO A 3 -9.66 24.53 25.54
CA PRO A 3 -9.34 25.89 25.09
C PRO A 3 -8.54 26.70 26.12
N TRP A 4 -8.58 26.31 27.40
CA TRP A 4 -7.84 26.92 28.51
C TRP A 4 -6.46 26.30 28.76
N ARG A 5 -6.04 25.35 27.93
CA ARG A 5 -4.71 24.73 28.00
C ARG A 5 -3.91 25.05 26.75
N THR A 6 -2.59 25.14 26.89
CA THR A 6 -1.67 25.29 25.77
C THR A 6 -1.63 24.03 24.91
N VAL A 7 -1.00 24.11 23.75
CA VAL A 7 -0.80 22.97 22.85
C VAL A 7 -0.01 21.85 23.55
N GLU A 8 1.10 22.19 24.22
CA GLU A 8 1.89 21.20 24.96
C GLU A 8 1.10 20.53 26.09
N GLU A 9 0.28 21.29 26.81
CA GLU A 9 -0.59 20.76 27.88
C GLU A 9 -1.72 19.90 27.34
N ASN A 10 -2.26 20.22 26.15
CA ASN A 10 -3.25 19.40 25.47
C ASN A 10 -2.66 18.06 25.04
N VAL A 11 -1.46 18.06 24.45
CA VAL A 11 -0.76 16.83 24.03
C VAL A 11 -0.35 16.00 25.24
N GLY A 12 0.09 16.64 26.33
CA GLY A 12 0.51 15.98 27.56
C GLY A 12 -0.62 15.50 28.47
N LEU A 13 -1.88 15.88 28.20
CA LEU A 13 -3.02 15.60 29.09
C LEU A 13 -3.16 14.12 29.43
N GLY A 14 -3.04 13.23 28.43
CA GLY A 14 -3.18 11.80 28.67
C GLY A 14 -2.06 11.23 29.55
N LEU A 15 -0.84 11.76 29.41
CA LEU A 15 0.32 11.39 30.22
C LEU A 15 0.22 11.92 31.66
N GLU A 16 -0.32 13.14 31.83
CA GLU A 16 -0.63 13.72 33.14
C GLU A 16 -1.66 12.87 33.90
N LEU A 17 -2.75 12.48 33.23
CA LEU A 17 -3.78 11.63 33.83
C LEU A 17 -3.28 10.21 34.15
N ALA A 18 -2.31 9.70 33.39
CA ALA A 18 -1.65 8.43 33.64
C ALA A 18 -0.57 8.50 34.75
N GLY A 19 -0.31 9.68 35.33
CA GLY A 19 0.67 9.85 36.41
C GLY A 19 2.13 9.83 35.95
N VAL A 20 2.40 10.06 34.66
CA VAL A 20 3.77 10.09 34.12
C VAL A 20 4.52 11.31 34.67
N PRO A 21 5.78 11.15 35.13
CA PRO A 21 6.60 12.26 35.63
C PRO A 21 6.73 13.41 34.63
N GLU A 22 6.79 14.64 35.15
CA GLU A 22 6.77 15.85 34.31
C GLU A 22 7.92 15.90 33.29
N ALA A 23 9.13 15.49 33.68
CA ALA A 23 10.29 15.49 32.79
C ALA A 23 10.08 14.57 31.58
N GLU A 24 9.60 13.34 31.84
CA GLU A 24 9.29 12.36 30.81
C GLU A 24 8.12 12.81 29.93
N ARG A 25 7.08 13.39 30.54
CA ARG A 25 5.95 13.97 29.81
C ARG A 25 6.40 15.05 28.82
N LYS A 26 7.24 16.00 29.26
CA LYS A 26 7.75 17.08 28.41
C LYS A 26 8.57 16.54 27.23
N GLU A 27 9.41 15.53 27.46
CA GLU A 27 10.19 14.89 26.39
C GLU A 27 9.28 14.23 25.34
N ARG A 28 8.32 13.40 25.79
CA ARG A 28 7.37 12.71 24.89
C ARG A 28 6.53 13.72 24.11
N VAL A 29 5.97 14.73 24.78
CA VAL A 29 5.18 15.80 24.15
C VAL A 29 6.01 16.53 23.08
N HIS A 30 7.25 16.91 23.38
CA HIS A 30 8.12 17.60 22.43
C HIS A 30 8.42 16.76 21.18
N ARG A 31 8.66 15.45 21.36
CA ARG A 31 8.85 14.52 20.25
C ARG A 31 7.62 14.48 19.35
N GLN A 32 6.42 14.35 19.92
CA GLN A 32 5.18 14.30 19.15
C GLN A 32 4.84 15.63 18.47
N LEU A 33 5.13 16.77 19.11
CA LEU A 33 4.94 18.09 18.51
C LEU A 33 5.86 18.33 17.31
N LYS A 34 7.11 17.84 17.36
CA LYS A 34 8.02 17.87 16.21
C LYS A 34 7.50 17.04 15.04
N LEU A 35 6.98 15.85 15.32
CA LEU A 35 6.42 14.95 14.31
C LEU A 35 5.28 15.62 13.52
N VAL A 36 4.38 16.32 14.22
CA VAL A 36 3.28 17.06 13.58
C VAL A 36 3.65 18.48 13.12
N ASN A 37 4.93 18.88 13.23
CA ASN A 37 5.44 20.21 12.88
C ASN A 37 4.68 21.35 13.59
N LEU A 38 4.54 21.22 14.92
CA LEU A 38 3.88 22.19 15.80
C LEU A 38 4.72 22.62 17.02
N ASP A 39 6.01 22.30 17.05
CA ASP A 39 6.92 22.62 18.16
C ASP A 39 6.98 24.13 18.46
N GLN A 40 6.98 24.97 17.43
CA GLN A 40 7.00 26.44 17.56
C GLN A 40 5.71 27.01 18.17
N TRP A 41 4.61 26.25 18.12
CA TRP A 41 3.30 26.64 18.65
C TRP A 41 2.97 25.95 19.98
N SER A 42 3.92 25.24 20.59
CA SER A 42 3.77 24.52 21.86
C SER A 42 3.11 25.34 22.97
N LYS A 43 3.47 26.61 23.09
CA LYS A 43 2.96 27.53 24.14
C LYS A 43 1.67 28.26 23.76
N LYS A 44 1.16 28.08 22.55
CA LYS A 44 -0.08 28.70 22.08
C LYS A 44 -1.29 27.97 22.61
N TYR A 45 -2.43 28.64 22.67
CA TYR A 45 -3.71 28.04 23.01
C TYR A 45 -4.44 27.53 21.76
N ALA A 46 -5.37 26.60 21.95
CA ALA A 46 -6.11 25.98 20.83
C ALA A 46 -6.85 27.00 19.94
N HIS A 47 -7.37 28.10 20.53
CA HIS A 47 -8.09 29.14 19.79
C HIS A 47 -7.18 30.04 18.93
N GLU A 48 -5.86 30.01 19.16
CA GLU A 48 -4.88 30.73 18.35
C GLU A 48 -4.42 29.92 17.12
N LEU A 49 -4.95 28.70 16.95
CA LEU A 49 -4.57 27.77 15.90
C LEU A 49 -5.65 27.65 14.81
N SER A 50 -5.23 27.43 13.57
CA SER A 50 -6.15 27.05 12.49
C SER A 50 -6.76 25.66 12.72
N GLY A 51 -7.89 25.36 12.08
CA GLY A 51 -8.56 24.05 12.22
C GLY A 51 -7.64 22.86 11.92
N GLY A 52 -6.84 22.94 10.85
CA GLY A 52 -5.85 21.89 10.53
C GLY A 52 -4.71 21.79 11.55
N MET A 53 -4.30 22.90 12.18
CA MET A 53 -3.36 22.85 13.30
C MET A 53 -4.00 22.19 14.53
N GLN A 54 -5.27 22.48 14.82
CA GLN A 54 -5.99 21.84 15.92
C GLN A 54 -6.15 20.32 15.73
N GLN A 55 -6.44 19.85 14.50
CA GLN A 55 -6.46 18.42 14.20
C GLN A 55 -5.09 17.78 14.45
N ARG A 56 -3.99 18.43 14.01
CA ARG A 56 -2.62 17.97 14.25
C ARG A 56 -2.27 17.89 15.74
N VAL A 57 -2.73 18.83 16.57
CA VAL A 57 -2.59 18.72 18.04
C VAL A 57 -3.35 17.52 18.58
N GLY A 58 -4.56 17.25 18.06
CA GLY A 58 -5.35 16.07 18.40
C GLY A 58 -4.61 14.76 18.08
N LEU A 59 -3.96 14.69 16.91
CA LEU A 59 -3.14 13.55 16.49
C LEU A 59 -1.92 13.37 17.39
N ALA A 60 -1.16 14.44 17.65
CA ALA A 60 0.00 14.40 18.55
C ALA A 60 -0.39 13.94 19.97
N ARG A 61 -1.56 14.39 20.46
CA ARG A 61 -2.12 13.93 21.74
C ARG A 61 -2.42 12.45 21.74
N ALA A 62 -2.97 11.90 20.65
CA ALA A 62 -3.24 10.48 20.53
C ALA A 62 -1.92 9.68 20.55
N PHE A 63 -0.92 10.09 19.76
CA PHE A 63 0.38 9.44 19.69
C PHE A 63 1.17 9.51 21.00
N ALA A 64 1.05 10.61 21.76
CA ALA A 64 1.73 10.78 23.04
C ALA A 64 1.34 9.72 24.08
N THR A 65 0.11 9.19 24.02
CA THR A 65 -0.39 8.22 25.00
C THR A 65 0.11 6.79 24.80
N GLU A 66 0.71 6.47 23.64
CA GLU A 66 1.19 5.12 23.29
C GLU A 66 0.14 4.00 23.48
N ALA A 67 -1.14 4.36 23.44
CA ALA A 67 -2.26 3.45 23.67
C ALA A 67 -2.22 2.25 22.72
N PRO A 68 -2.62 1.05 23.17
CA PRO A 68 -2.64 -0.16 22.33
C PRO A 68 -3.61 -0.06 21.14
N ILE A 69 -4.66 0.76 21.29
CA ILE A 69 -5.70 1.00 20.29
C ILE A 69 -5.82 2.51 20.06
N LEU A 70 -5.79 2.92 18.79
CA LEU A 70 -6.04 4.28 18.36
C LEU A 70 -7.34 4.32 17.55
N LEU A 71 -8.30 5.11 18.00
CA LEU A 71 -9.54 5.39 17.28
C LEU A 71 -9.40 6.77 16.64
N MET A 72 -9.54 6.83 15.31
CA MET A 72 -9.38 8.06 14.55
C MET A 72 -10.63 8.30 13.71
N ASP A 73 -11.28 9.43 13.96
CA ASP A 73 -12.47 9.87 13.22
C ASP A 73 -12.08 11.04 12.31
N GLU A 74 -11.97 10.76 11.01
CA GLU A 74 -11.54 11.69 9.95
C GLU A 74 -10.35 12.58 10.33
N PRO A 75 -9.21 12.03 10.80
CA PRO A 75 -8.14 12.83 11.39
C PRO A 75 -7.41 13.72 10.38
N PHE A 76 -7.61 13.51 9.07
CA PHE A 76 -6.90 14.20 8.00
C PHE A 76 -7.80 15.06 7.10
N SER A 77 -9.12 15.09 7.35
CA SER A 77 -10.08 15.74 6.45
C SER A 77 -9.86 17.24 6.30
N ALA A 78 -9.40 17.94 7.36
CA ALA A 78 -9.15 19.38 7.33
C ALA A 78 -7.68 19.75 7.05
N LEU A 79 -6.87 18.78 6.61
CA LEU A 79 -5.46 18.99 6.27
C LEU A 79 -5.26 19.20 4.78
N ASP A 80 -4.26 20.01 4.45
CA ASP A 80 -3.80 20.18 3.08
C ASP A 80 -3.23 18.84 2.52
N PRO A 81 -3.28 18.62 1.19
CA PRO A 81 -2.88 17.35 0.59
C PRO A 81 -1.45 16.92 0.89
N LEU A 82 -0.51 17.88 1.02
CA LEU A 82 0.91 17.58 1.23
C LEU A 82 1.14 17.08 2.67
N ILE A 83 0.63 17.80 3.66
CA ILE A 83 0.74 17.42 5.07
C ILE A 83 -0.06 16.15 5.35
N ARG A 84 -1.23 15.99 4.73
CA ARG A 84 -2.01 14.75 4.77
C ARG A 84 -1.16 13.55 4.35
N THR A 85 -0.56 13.60 3.16
CA THR A 85 0.28 12.50 2.65
C THR A 85 1.40 12.17 3.63
N LYS A 86 2.11 13.20 4.13
CA LYS A 86 3.21 13.03 5.09
C LYS A 86 2.76 12.35 6.38
N LEU A 87 1.63 12.76 6.95
CA LEU A 87 1.12 12.18 8.20
C LEU A 87 0.59 10.76 8.02
N GLN A 88 0.05 10.43 6.85
CA GLN A 88 -0.32 9.05 6.51
C GLN A 88 0.90 8.15 6.46
N ASP A 89 1.99 8.61 5.82
CA ASP A 89 3.24 7.85 5.73
C ASP A 89 3.86 7.65 7.12
N GLU A 90 3.83 8.69 7.95
CA GLU A 90 4.27 8.61 9.35
C GLU A 90 3.40 7.63 10.17
N LEU A 91 2.08 7.62 9.95
CA LEU A 91 1.18 6.68 10.62
C LEU A 91 1.51 5.23 10.23
N LEU A 92 1.82 4.98 8.95
CA LEU A 92 2.25 3.67 8.47
C LEU A 92 3.58 3.25 9.11
N GLN A 93 4.54 4.17 9.21
CA GLN A 93 5.80 3.91 9.90
C GLN A 93 5.58 3.60 11.38
N LEU A 94 4.76 4.39 12.06
CA LEU A 94 4.44 4.22 13.48
C LEU A 94 3.71 2.89 13.73
N GLN A 95 2.81 2.49 12.81
CA GLN A 95 2.16 1.18 12.85
C GLN A 95 3.17 0.05 12.70
N ALA A 96 4.13 0.17 11.77
CA ALA A 96 5.15 -0.85 11.54
C ALA A 96 6.09 -1.03 12.75
N GLU A 97 6.45 0.08 13.42
CA GLU A 97 7.32 0.08 14.60
C GLU A 97 6.60 -0.40 15.87
N LEU A 98 5.42 0.15 16.16
CA LEU A 98 4.73 -0.06 17.44
C LEU A 98 3.69 -1.18 17.43
N LYS A 99 3.32 -1.71 16.24
CA LYS A 99 2.34 -2.78 16.02
C LYS A 99 1.03 -2.56 16.77
N LYS A 100 0.54 -1.32 16.78
CA LYS A 100 -0.70 -0.91 17.46
C LYS A 100 -1.91 -1.14 16.55
N THR A 101 -3.07 -1.35 17.16
CA THR A 101 -4.33 -1.44 16.41
C THR A 101 -4.86 -0.03 16.14
N ILE A 102 -5.13 0.29 14.88
CA ILE A 102 -5.69 1.59 14.48
C ILE A 102 -7.04 1.33 13.82
N ILE A 103 -8.10 1.93 14.37
CA ILE A 103 -9.41 1.99 13.72
C ILE A 103 -9.52 3.38 13.12
N PHE A 104 -9.56 3.42 11.80
CA PHE A 104 -9.53 4.65 11.02
C PHE A 104 -10.87 4.81 10.28
N VAL A 105 -11.55 5.92 10.52
CA VAL A 105 -12.79 6.29 9.83
C VAL A 105 -12.47 7.42 8.86
N SER A 106 -12.86 7.24 7.60
CA SER A 106 -12.76 8.26 6.56
C SER A 106 -13.89 8.09 5.55
N HIS A 107 -14.27 9.20 4.93
CA HIS A 107 -15.14 9.23 3.76
C HIS A 107 -14.35 9.11 2.44
N ASP A 108 -13.02 9.14 2.49
CA ASP A 108 -12.15 9.04 1.32
C ASP A 108 -11.60 7.62 1.18
N LEU A 109 -11.97 6.96 0.08
CA LEU A 109 -11.54 5.61 -0.22
C LEU A 109 -10.04 5.53 -0.54
N GLU A 110 -9.43 6.56 -1.14
CA GLU A 110 -7.99 6.55 -1.41
C GLU A 110 -7.20 6.50 -0.10
N GLU A 111 -7.67 7.20 0.94
CA GLU A 111 -7.08 7.13 2.28
C GLU A 111 -7.22 5.73 2.87
N ALA A 112 -8.41 5.13 2.76
CA ALA A 112 -8.66 3.79 3.26
C ALA A 112 -7.81 2.73 2.53
N LEU A 113 -7.64 2.86 1.20
CA LEU A 113 -6.80 1.95 0.41
C LEU A 113 -5.30 2.14 0.69
N LYS A 114 -4.86 3.36 1.00
CA LYS A 114 -3.45 3.63 1.30
C LYS A 114 -3.04 3.11 2.67
N ILE A 115 -3.90 3.28 3.69
CA ILE A 115 -3.54 3.03 5.10
C ILE A 115 -4.11 1.68 5.60
N GLY A 116 -5.26 1.28 5.07
CA GLY A 116 -6.03 0.16 5.58
C GLY A 116 -5.44 -1.18 5.17
N SER A 117 -5.23 -2.05 6.14
CA SER A 117 -4.98 -3.48 5.89
C SER A 117 -6.27 -4.27 5.69
N HIS A 118 -7.37 -3.81 6.31
CA HIS A 118 -8.73 -4.33 6.16
C HIS A 118 -9.68 -3.14 6.10
N ILE A 119 -10.55 -3.13 5.09
CA ILE A 119 -11.49 -2.04 4.86
C ILE A 119 -12.90 -2.56 5.09
N THR A 120 -13.70 -1.78 5.82
CA THR A 120 -15.13 -2.03 6.01
C THR A 120 -15.90 -0.84 5.49
N ILE A 121 -16.74 -1.08 4.48
CA ILE A 121 -17.62 -0.08 3.89
C ILE A 121 -18.99 -0.20 4.55
N MET A 122 -19.56 0.94 4.94
CA MET A 122 -20.87 1.02 5.60
C MET A 122 -21.82 1.94 4.82
N GLU A 123 -23.08 1.54 4.73
CA GLU A 123 -24.17 2.33 4.14
C GLU A 123 -25.41 2.23 5.03
N GLY A 124 -26.02 3.37 5.38
CA GLY A 124 -27.23 3.39 6.22
C GLY A 124 -27.06 2.70 7.58
N GLY A 125 -25.85 2.72 8.15
CA GLY A 125 -25.52 2.05 9.41
C GLY A 125 -25.33 0.53 9.30
N ARG A 126 -25.30 -0.03 8.09
CA ARG A 126 -25.04 -1.46 7.85
C ARG A 126 -23.70 -1.65 7.16
N ILE A 127 -22.99 -2.72 7.52
CA ILE A 127 -21.79 -3.14 6.80
C ILE A 127 -22.22 -3.71 5.45
N VAL A 128 -21.70 -3.12 4.38
CA VAL A 128 -21.97 -3.53 3.00
C VAL A 128 -20.93 -4.55 2.55
N GLN A 129 -19.66 -4.28 2.83
CA GLN A 129 -18.54 -5.14 2.47
C GLN A 129 -17.37 -4.95 3.43
N THR A 130 -16.70 -6.05 3.76
CA THR A 130 -15.44 -6.06 4.50
C THR A 130 -14.44 -6.94 3.76
N GLY A 131 -13.20 -6.49 3.62
CA GLY A 131 -12.16 -7.27 2.95
C GLY A 131 -10.81 -6.56 2.92
N ALA A 132 -9.83 -7.24 2.31
CA ALA A 132 -8.57 -6.60 1.97
C ALA A 132 -8.78 -5.53 0.88
N PRO A 133 -7.95 -4.49 0.80
CA PRO A 133 -8.05 -3.43 -0.20
C PRO A 133 -8.25 -3.95 -1.64
N GLU A 134 -7.51 -4.99 -2.03
CA GLU A 134 -7.61 -5.63 -3.34
C GLU A 134 -8.97 -6.28 -3.60
N ASP A 135 -9.61 -6.86 -2.58
CA ASP A 135 -10.91 -7.51 -2.72
C ASP A 135 -12.02 -6.47 -2.91
N ILE A 136 -11.92 -5.34 -2.21
CA ILE A 136 -12.85 -4.21 -2.37
C ILE A 136 -12.84 -3.72 -3.83
N VAL A 137 -11.64 -3.59 -4.42
CA VAL A 137 -11.48 -3.08 -5.79
C VAL A 137 -11.84 -4.14 -6.84
N LEU A 138 -11.41 -5.38 -6.68
CA LEU A 138 -11.57 -6.42 -7.71
C LEU A 138 -12.93 -7.11 -7.68
N ARG A 139 -13.58 -7.15 -6.52
CA ARG A 139 -14.81 -7.90 -6.28
C ARG A 139 -15.76 -7.05 -5.43
N PRO A 140 -16.24 -5.91 -5.95
CA PRO A 140 -17.23 -5.10 -5.24
C PRO A 140 -18.50 -5.92 -5.01
N ALA A 141 -19.04 -5.88 -3.80
CA ALA A 141 -20.18 -6.70 -3.39
C ALA A 141 -21.51 -6.27 -4.03
N ASN A 142 -21.65 -4.98 -4.34
CA ASN A 142 -22.84 -4.41 -4.97
C ASN A 142 -22.50 -3.15 -5.79
N ASP A 143 -23.51 -2.57 -6.44
CA ASP A 143 -23.35 -1.39 -7.28
C ASP A 143 -22.95 -0.15 -6.49
N TYR A 144 -23.39 -0.02 -5.23
CA TYR A 144 -22.95 1.05 -4.35
C TYR A 144 -21.43 1.04 -4.14
N VAL A 145 -20.84 -0.13 -3.80
CA VAL A 145 -19.39 -0.26 -3.65
C VAL A 145 -18.68 -0.02 -4.98
N ARG A 146 -19.26 -0.49 -6.10
CA ARG A 146 -18.72 -0.26 -7.45
C ARG A 146 -18.65 1.23 -7.80
N ASP A 147 -19.71 1.98 -7.52
CA ASP A 147 -19.77 3.42 -7.76
C ASP A 147 -18.78 4.16 -6.83
N PHE A 148 -18.65 3.69 -5.59
CA PHE A 148 -17.72 4.27 -4.62
C PHE A 148 -16.24 4.11 -5.04
N ILE A 149 -15.88 2.98 -5.67
CA ILE A 149 -14.51 2.73 -6.16
C ILE A 149 -14.24 3.32 -7.55
N ALA A 150 -15.25 3.85 -8.26
CA ALA A 150 -15.15 4.23 -9.66
C ALA A 150 -14.10 5.31 -9.98
N ASN A 151 -13.78 6.16 -9.00
CA ASN A 151 -12.80 7.25 -9.14
C ASN A 151 -11.39 6.88 -8.65
N VAL A 152 -11.20 5.70 -8.07
CA VAL A 152 -9.91 5.32 -7.51
C VAL A 152 -9.05 4.63 -8.56
N ASN A 153 -7.76 4.96 -8.59
CA ASN A 153 -6.80 4.30 -9.46
C ASN A 153 -6.51 2.87 -8.96
N PRO A 154 -6.94 1.80 -9.65
CA PRO A 154 -6.70 0.43 -9.20
C PRO A 154 -5.20 0.09 -9.11
N LEU A 155 -4.34 0.80 -9.85
CA LEU A 155 -2.89 0.55 -9.83
C LEU A 155 -2.22 0.86 -8.48
N SER A 156 -2.85 1.65 -7.60
CA SER A 156 -2.29 1.95 -6.29
C SER A 156 -2.43 0.78 -5.30
N VAL A 157 -3.32 -0.17 -5.58
CA VAL A 157 -3.67 -1.27 -4.66
C VAL A 157 -3.31 -2.63 -5.24
N LEU A 158 -3.39 -2.78 -6.56
CA LEU A 158 -3.15 -4.07 -7.19
C LEU A 158 -1.68 -4.47 -7.15
N THR A 159 -1.45 -5.71 -6.72
CA THR A 159 -0.15 -6.38 -6.77
C THR A 159 -0.09 -7.35 -7.94
N ALA A 160 1.12 -7.81 -8.24
CA ALA A 160 1.38 -8.80 -9.26
C ALA A 160 0.57 -10.09 -9.03
N TRP A 161 0.44 -10.53 -7.76
CA TRP A 161 -0.38 -11.68 -7.38
C TRP A 161 -1.84 -11.56 -7.82
N ASN A 162 -2.43 -10.37 -7.72
CA ASN A 162 -3.85 -10.20 -8.01
C ASN A 162 -4.19 -10.34 -9.51
N VAL A 163 -3.19 -10.14 -10.38
CA VAL A 163 -3.35 -10.08 -11.84
C VAL A 163 -2.77 -11.31 -12.54
N MET A 164 -1.90 -12.06 -11.87
CA MET A 164 -1.20 -13.18 -12.48
C MET A 164 -2.11 -14.31 -12.94
N ARG A 165 -1.64 -15.01 -13.97
CA ARG A 165 -2.12 -16.35 -14.29
C ARG A 165 -1.29 -17.37 -13.53
N ASP A 166 -1.97 -18.26 -12.84
CA ASP A 166 -1.35 -19.37 -12.13
C ASP A 166 -0.59 -20.26 -13.12
N ARG A 167 0.57 -20.79 -12.71
CA ARG A 167 1.36 -21.73 -13.49
C ARG A 167 0.52 -22.86 -14.09
N ARG A 168 -0.51 -23.34 -13.38
CA ARG A 168 -1.41 -24.43 -13.82
C ARG A 168 -2.28 -24.03 -15.02
N ASP A 169 -2.55 -22.74 -15.19
CA ASP A 169 -3.37 -22.19 -16.28
C ASP A 169 -2.53 -21.77 -17.50
N LEU A 170 -1.21 -21.92 -17.42
CA LEU A 170 -0.29 -21.59 -18.51
C LEU A 170 -0.20 -22.73 -19.53
N GLU A 171 0.16 -22.39 -20.77
CA GLU A 171 0.32 -23.38 -21.83
C GLU A 171 1.62 -24.17 -21.62
N HIS A 172 1.52 -25.47 -21.36
CA HIS A 172 2.65 -26.38 -21.23
C HIS A 172 3.13 -26.87 -22.60
N GLY A 173 4.41 -26.65 -22.89
CA GLY A 173 5.12 -27.22 -24.02
C GLY A 173 5.71 -28.60 -23.71
N LYS A 174 6.43 -29.17 -24.68
CA LYS A 174 7.21 -30.41 -24.50
C LYS A 174 8.40 -30.18 -23.55
N ASP A 175 8.93 -31.24 -22.97
CA ASP A 175 10.19 -31.25 -22.19
C ASP A 175 10.26 -30.26 -21.01
N GLY A 176 9.12 -30.02 -20.34
CA GLY A 176 9.05 -29.15 -19.15
C GLY A 176 9.05 -27.65 -19.46
N TRP A 177 8.88 -27.26 -20.73
CA TRP A 177 8.70 -25.87 -21.12
C TRP A 177 7.29 -25.37 -20.79
N VAL A 178 7.18 -24.12 -20.35
CA VAL A 178 5.91 -23.44 -20.04
C VAL A 178 5.93 -22.07 -20.69
N TRP A 179 4.88 -21.74 -21.46
CA TRP A 179 4.72 -20.43 -22.09
C TRP A 179 4.15 -19.43 -21.10
N LEU A 180 4.84 -18.31 -20.92
CA LEU A 180 4.45 -17.24 -20.00
C LEU A 180 3.32 -16.37 -20.58
N ASP A 181 3.18 -16.33 -21.90
CA ASP A 181 2.23 -15.50 -22.61
C ASP A 181 1.47 -16.26 -23.69
N ARG A 182 0.30 -15.75 -24.06
CA ARG A 182 -0.54 -16.35 -25.11
C ARG A 182 0.00 -16.14 -26.53
N ARG A 183 0.95 -15.23 -26.74
CA ARG A 183 1.57 -14.98 -28.05
C ARG A 183 2.75 -15.93 -28.31
N ARG A 184 3.11 -16.75 -27.32
CA ARG A 184 4.24 -17.70 -27.37
C ARG A 184 5.55 -17.00 -27.70
N THR A 185 5.78 -15.84 -27.09
CA THR A 185 7.04 -15.12 -27.22
C THR A 185 8.05 -15.62 -26.20
N THR A 186 7.61 -15.94 -24.98
CA THR A 186 8.53 -16.28 -23.88
C THR A 186 8.14 -17.58 -23.19
N ARG A 187 9.12 -18.45 -22.99
CA ARG A 187 8.94 -19.72 -22.27
C ARG A 187 10.04 -19.98 -21.27
N PHE A 188 9.68 -20.64 -20.17
CA PHE A 188 10.60 -21.14 -19.16
C PHE A 188 10.60 -22.65 -19.14
N LYS A 189 11.78 -23.24 -19.01
CA LYS A 189 11.94 -24.67 -18.72
C LYS A 189 11.96 -24.82 -17.21
N ILE A 190 11.03 -25.57 -16.68
CA ILE A 190 10.88 -25.77 -15.24
C ILE A 190 11.25 -27.20 -14.87
N ASP A 191 12.04 -27.35 -13.82
CA ASP A 191 12.41 -28.65 -13.28
C ASP A 191 11.31 -29.26 -12.38
N GLU A 192 11.58 -30.46 -11.85
CA GLU A 192 10.67 -31.19 -10.95
C GLU A 192 10.45 -30.47 -9.60
N HIS A 193 11.33 -29.54 -9.23
CA HIS A 193 11.26 -28.74 -8.00
C HIS A 193 10.57 -27.39 -8.18
N GLY A 194 10.19 -27.03 -9.42
CA GLY A 194 9.54 -25.77 -9.73
C GLY A 194 10.50 -24.61 -9.99
N LEU A 195 11.81 -24.88 -10.11
CA LEU A 195 12.84 -23.90 -10.42
C LEU A 195 13.03 -23.76 -11.93
N VAL A 196 13.37 -22.56 -12.38
CA VAL A 196 13.60 -22.27 -13.80
C VAL A 196 15.01 -22.70 -14.18
N ALA A 197 15.10 -23.74 -15.00
CA ALA A 197 16.34 -24.29 -15.52
C ALA A 197 16.85 -23.54 -16.78
N ALA A 198 15.94 -22.96 -17.57
CA ALA A 198 16.28 -22.17 -18.75
C ALA A 198 15.14 -21.22 -19.13
N ALA A 199 15.47 -20.14 -19.82
CA ALA A 199 14.51 -19.19 -20.35
C ALA A 199 14.81 -18.89 -21.82
N GLU A 200 13.75 -18.79 -22.62
CA GLU A 200 13.84 -18.40 -24.01
C GLU A 200 12.81 -17.33 -24.34
N ARG A 201 13.23 -16.36 -25.15
CA ARG A 201 12.41 -15.31 -25.71
C ARG A 201 12.63 -15.25 -27.21
N ASP A 202 11.56 -15.31 -27.99
CA ASP A 202 11.56 -15.28 -29.46
C ASP A 202 12.54 -16.30 -30.07
N GLY A 203 12.66 -17.47 -29.43
CA GLY A 203 13.56 -18.56 -29.85
C GLY A 203 15.05 -18.35 -29.51
N LYS A 204 15.40 -17.29 -28.75
CA LYS A 204 16.77 -17.03 -28.27
C LYS A 204 16.85 -17.23 -26.76
N PRO A 205 17.99 -17.71 -26.22
CA PRO A 205 18.22 -17.72 -24.78
C PRO A 205 18.05 -16.32 -24.20
N ALA A 206 17.30 -16.24 -23.10
CA ALA A 206 16.99 -15.00 -22.42
C ALA A 206 17.55 -15.01 -21.00
N PHE A 207 18.01 -13.85 -20.53
CA PHE A 207 18.37 -13.65 -19.13
C PHE A 207 17.15 -13.13 -18.38
N TRP A 208 16.92 -13.62 -17.16
CA TRP A 208 15.85 -13.11 -16.32
C TRP A 208 16.37 -12.14 -15.26
N VAL A 209 15.67 -11.02 -15.12
CA VAL A 209 16.08 -9.88 -14.30
C VAL A 209 14.98 -9.50 -13.33
N SER A 210 15.35 -9.11 -12.10
CA SER A 210 14.39 -8.65 -11.10
C SER A 210 13.70 -7.35 -11.53
N CYS A 211 12.39 -7.29 -11.32
CA CYS A 211 11.59 -6.07 -11.49
C CYS A 211 12.05 -4.93 -10.56
N ALA A 212 12.77 -5.24 -9.48
CA ALA A 212 13.31 -4.24 -8.57
C ALA A 212 14.41 -3.37 -9.20
N ASP A 213 15.17 -3.92 -10.16
CA ASP A 213 16.31 -3.25 -10.79
C ASP A 213 15.96 -2.66 -12.17
N VAL A 214 14.66 -2.60 -12.52
CA VAL A 214 14.18 -2.19 -13.85
C VAL A 214 14.71 -0.84 -14.28
N GLU A 215 14.86 0.11 -13.34
CA GLU A 215 15.33 1.47 -13.64
C GLU A 215 16.83 1.54 -13.93
N ALA A 216 17.63 0.66 -13.32
CA ALA A 216 19.09 0.72 -13.32
C ALA A 216 19.76 -0.05 -14.49
N GLN A 217 18.99 -0.80 -15.27
CA GLN A 217 19.54 -1.70 -16.30
C GLN A 217 19.38 -1.16 -17.74
N PRO A 218 20.35 -1.45 -18.62
CA PRO A 218 20.29 -1.09 -20.03
C PRO A 218 19.14 -1.82 -20.74
N GLU A 219 18.50 -1.13 -21.70
CA GLU A 219 17.43 -1.69 -22.54
C GLU A 219 17.99 -2.76 -23.50
N GLU A 220 18.15 -3.99 -23.01
CA GLU A 220 18.51 -5.14 -23.86
C GLU A 220 17.26 -5.91 -24.29
N THR A 221 17.22 -6.28 -25.58
CA THR A 221 16.05 -6.86 -26.23
C THR A 221 15.72 -8.30 -25.79
N ALA A 222 16.65 -8.99 -25.11
CA ALA A 222 16.52 -10.38 -24.70
C ALA A 222 16.22 -10.58 -23.21
N GLN A 223 15.94 -9.52 -22.46
CA GLN A 223 15.63 -9.63 -21.03
C GLN A 223 14.18 -10.07 -20.80
N VAL A 224 13.99 -10.93 -19.80
CA VAL A 224 12.68 -11.32 -19.25
C VAL A 224 12.63 -10.85 -17.81
N PHE A 225 11.63 -10.08 -17.44
CA PHE A 225 11.53 -9.59 -16.07
C PHE A 225 10.82 -10.60 -15.17
N TRP A 226 11.22 -10.63 -13.90
CA TRP A 226 10.55 -11.38 -12.87
C TRP A 226 10.24 -10.53 -11.64
N ALA A 227 9.14 -10.83 -10.97
CA ALA A 227 8.65 -10.11 -9.81
C ALA A 227 8.28 -11.10 -8.69
N ASN A 228 8.02 -10.54 -7.50
CA ASN A 228 7.41 -11.28 -6.39
C ASN A 228 5.88 -11.05 -6.42
N PRO A 229 5.09 -11.97 -5.83
CA PRO A 229 3.65 -11.79 -5.61
C PRO A 229 3.25 -10.40 -5.11
N GLY A 230 4.00 -9.85 -4.14
CA GLY A 230 3.72 -8.53 -3.55
C GLY A 230 4.22 -7.33 -4.36
N THR A 231 4.89 -7.52 -5.51
CA THR A 231 5.37 -6.40 -6.33
C THR A 231 4.20 -5.58 -6.87
N SER A 232 4.29 -4.24 -6.79
CA SER A 232 3.23 -3.35 -7.28
C SER A 232 2.97 -3.53 -8.78
N LEU A 233 1.71 -3.45 -9.19
CA LEU A 233 1.36 -3.56 -10.61
C LEU A 233 1.99 -2.43 -11.45
N LYS A 234 2.22 -1.25 -10.86
CA LYS A 234 2.94 -0.14 -11.50
C LYS A 234 4.37 -0.55 -11.89
N THR A 235 5.09 -1.22 -11.01
CA THR A 235 6.45 -1.73 -11.29
C THR A 235 6.43 -2.80 -12.39
N VAL A 236 5.44 -3.71 -12.34
CA VAL A 236 5.24 -4.73 -13.39
C VAL A 236 4.98 -4.09 -14.75
N MET A 237 4.13 -3.06 -14.81
CA MET A 237 3.83 -2.32 -16.04
C MET A 237 5.07 -1.61 -16.60
N LEU A 238 5.89 -1.01 -15.74
CA LEU A 238 7.14 -0.38 -16.15
C LEU A 238 8.11 -1.39 -16.76
N ALA A 239 8.25 -2.57 -16.14
CA ALA A 239 9.06 -3.68 -16.65
C ALA A 239 8.56 -4.17 -18.02
N MET A 240 7.25 -4.31 -18.18
CA MET A 240 6.63 -4.67 -19.46
C MET A 240 6.87 -3.62 -20.55
N HIS A 241 6.81 -2.34 -20.20
CA HIS A 241 7.04 -1.26 -21.15
C HIS A 241 8.48 -1.28 -21.68
N ARG A 242 9.48 -1.42 -20.79
CA ARG A 242 10.91 -1.50 -21.19
C ARG A 242 11.23 -2.76 -21.99
N SER A 243 10.55 -3.88 -21.71
CA SER A 243 10.79 -5.15 -22.40
C SER A 243 9.98 -5.34 -23.68
N GLN A 244 9.43 -4.29 -24.29
CA GLN A 244 8.58 -4.40 -25.49
C GLN A 244 7.39 -5.36 -25.31
N THR A 245 6.66 -5.24 -24.20
CA THR A 245 5.48 -6.04 -23.84
C THR A 245 5.75 -7.52 -23.50
N ALA A 246 7.00 -7.87 -23.15
CA ALA A 246 7.31 -9.21 -22.68
C ALA A 246 6.54 -9.52 -21.39
N PRO A 247 6.12 -10.79 -21.19
CA PRO A 247 5.50 -11.19 -19.94
C PRO A 247 6.48 -11.08 -18.77
N VAL A 248 5.94 -10.83 -17.58
CA VAL A 248 6.68 -10.83 -16.32
C VAL A 248 6.39 -12.13 -15.59
N ALA A 249 7.44 -12.87 -15.23
CA ALA A 249 7.32 -14.08 -14.43
C ALA A 249 7.19 -13.75 -12.94
N LEU A 250 6.54 -14.63 -12.17
CA LEU A 250 6.40 -14.48 -10.73
C LEU A 250 7.03 -15.65 -9.99
N PHE A 251 7.80 -15.31 -8.96
CA PHE A 251 8.48 -16.28 -8.10
C PHE A 251 8.09 -16.07 -6.65
N ASP A 252 7.94 -17.17 -5.91
CA ASP A 252 7.79 -17.11 -4.45
C ASP A 252 9.13 -16.85 -3.75
N ASP A 253 9.09 -16.68 -2.43
CA ASP A 253 10.29 -16.47 -1.60
C ASP A 253 11.28 -17.65 -1.64
N GLN A 254 10.84 -18.82 -2.13
CA GLN A 254 11.68 -20.01 -2.35
C GLN A 254 12.23 -20.09 -3.79
N SER A 255 12.10 -19.01 -4.56
CA SER A 255 12.50 -18.93 -5.98
C SER A 255 11.78 -19.94 -6.89
N ARG A 256 10.60 -20.42 -6.50
CA ARG A 256 9.79 -21.31 -7.33
C ARG A 256 8.88 -20.49 -8.22
N PHE A 257 8.74 -20.93 -9.47
CA PHE A 257 7.88 -20.28 -10.44
C PHE A 257 6.39 -20.51 -10.12
N VAL A 258 5.67 -19.42 -9.84
CA VAL A 258 4.28 -19.46 -9.39
C VAL A 258 3.30 -19.10 -10.51
N GLY A 259 3.71 -18.23 -11.44
CA GLY A 259 2.83 -17.76 -12.49
C GLY A 259 3.45 -16.71 -13.39
N ALA A 260 2.64 -16.17 -14.30
CA ALA A 260 3.07 -15.14 -15.23
C ALA A 260 1.99 -14.08 -15.43
N ILE A 261 2.44 -12.85 -15.68
CA ILE A 261 1.58 -11.74 -16.06
C ILE A 261 1.91 -11.37 -17.51
N GLY A 262 0.90 -11.34 -18.37
CA GLY A 262 0.98 -10.77 -19.70
C GLY A 262 0.26 -9.41 -19.80
N VAL A 263 0.55 -8.63 -20.85
CA VAL A 263 -0.08 -7.31 -21.06
C VAL A 263 -1.61 -7.38 -21.09
N ARG A 264 -2.20 -8.46 -21.64
CA ARG A 264 -3.66 -8.64 -21.64
C ARG A 264 -4.22 -8.83 -20.22
N ASP A 265 -3.47 -9.46 -19.33
CA ASP A 265 -3.89 -9.71 -17.95
C ASP A 265 -3.95 -8.38 -17.19
N VAL A 266 -2.90 -7.56 -17.33
CA VAL A 266 -2.85 -6.19 -16.79
C VAL A 266 -3.97 -5.31 -17.35
N LEU A 267 -4.14 -5.27 -18.67
CA LEU A 267 -5.18 -4.44 -19.29
C LEU A 267 -6.58 -4.89 -18.85
N SER A 268 -6.81 -6.20 -18.72
CA SER A 268 -8.10 -6.72 -18.25
C SER A 268 -8.35 -6.38 -16.78
N ALA A 269 -7.32 -6.36 -15.94
CA ALA A 269 -7.44 -5.95 -14.54
C ALA A 269 -7.73 -4.45 -14.40
N VAL A 270 -7.10 -3.60 -15.23
CA VAL A 270 -7.31 -2.14 -15.21
C VAL A 270 -8.65 -1.73 -15.85
N LEU A 271 -9.10 -2.46 -16.88
CA LEU A 271 -10.34 -2.17 -17.61
C LEU A 271 -11.59 -2.86 -17.06
N ARG A 272 -11.45 -3.78 -16.10
CA ARG A 272 -12.59 -4.36 -15.36
C ARG A 272 -13.26 -3.23 -14.55
N ARG A 273 -14.28 -2.63 -15.15
CA ARG A 273 -15.25 -1.72 -14.51
C ARG A 273 -16.48 -2.52 -14.10
#